data_AF-A0A7I8KD92-F1
#
_entry.id   AF-A0A7I8KD92-F1
#
_cell.length_a   1.000
_cell.length_b   1.000
_cell.length_c   1.000
_cell.angle_alpha   90.00
_cell.angle_beta   90.00
_cell.angle_gamma   90.00
#
_symmetry.space_group_name_H-M   'P 1'
#
loop_
_entity.id
_entity.type
_entity.pdbx_description
1 polymer ?
#
loop_
_entity_poly.entity_id
_entity_poly.type
_entity_poly.pdbx_seq_one_letter_code
_entity_poly.pdbx_strand_id
1 'polypeptide(L)'
;MSISGDSRRILRTAIFSRLLVFSLMCLWRLLLHPYDTSAALNPPCLGVATAGAPPLWPRAAAAIERSVVWDGVHFLRIAECDYEYEQTFAFFPALPVFISLLARSVFAPLVPLLGFRAVLALAGYALNNAAFLIAAVYFYRLSVLVLRDEAAAYRASMLFCFNPASVFYSSIYSESLYAWFSLGGVFHLLSGSNAMAVLLLALSGLVRSNGALNAGYLFFRDLHRATAAILGKKPLSELKGVAAGGLKIGCVMTPLVFFQAYGYAKLCLGRDPKERRPWCGPGIPRLYGYVQSHYWDVGFLRYFQVKQLPNFLLASPMLLLATCSIMEYVRLRPEAVLSLGLRAPAKERKIAAATSAMPSGEPIGRFTFMRLILNLADRGRRRGNQRLLELGTEGNPVVRQRRHGGRAFRGYSSLLVLPFVYHLAFMAAVAFFVMHVQVATRFLSASPPIYWFAAGYVGGDHASLTSRLIVVYFATFLLLGSLLFSNFYPFT
;
A
#
# COMPACT_ATOMS: atom_id res chain seq x y z
N MET A 1 -14.23 12.55 16.71
CA MET A 1 -13.99 11.19 16.14
C MET A 1 -13.38 10.33 17.24
N SER A 2 -14.20 9.60 18.03
CA SER A 2 -13.68 8.81 19.16
C SER A 2 -12.82 7.65 18.66
N ILE A 3 -11.56 7.59 19.09
CA ILE A 3 -10.61 6.53 18.72
C ILE A 3 -10.84 5.35 19.67
N SER A 4 -11.19 4.16 19.14
CA SER A 4 -11.34 2.95 19.96
C SER A 4 -10.07 2.65 20.76
N GLY A 5 -10.20 1.95 21.90
CA GLY A 5 -9.06 1.58 22.75
C GLY A 5 -7.93 0.91 21.97
N ASP A 6 -8.28 -0.01 21.07
CA ASP A 6 -7.31 -0.72 20.24
C ASP A 6 -6.72 0.14 19.13
N SER A 7 -7.48 1.07 18.53
CA SER A 7 -6.90 2.02 17.56
C SER A 7 -5.82 2.91 18.22
N ARG A 8 -6.00 3.27 19.50
CA ARG A 8 -4.96 3.99 20.28
C ARG A 8 -3.73 3.12 20.53
N ARG A 9 -3.93 1.82 20.82
CA ARG A 9 -2.82 0.86 20.98
C ARG A 9 -2.02 0.72 19.68
N ILE A 10 -2.69 0.53 18.55
CA ILE A 10 -2.05 0.45 17.23
C ILE A 10 -1.26 1.72 16.91
N LEU A 11 -1.82 2.90 17.19
CA LEU A 11 -1.09 4.15 16.98
C LEU A 11 0.19 4.22 17.84
N ARG A 12 0.12 3.83 19.12
CA ARG A 12 1.31 3.76 20.00
C ARG A 12 2.35 2.77 19.47
N THR A 13 1.92 1.59 19.03
CA THR A 13 2.83 0.60 18.41
C THR A 13 3.47 1.13 17.15
N ALA A 14 2.71 1.81 16.28
CA ALA A 14 3.25 2.39 15.05
C ALA A 14 4.27 3.50 15.35
N ILE A 15 4.01 4.36 16.35
CA ILE A 15 4.99 5.36 16.82
C ILE A 15 6.26 4.66 17.31
N PHE A 16 6.11 3.66 18.18
CA PHE A 16 7.24 2.90 18.69
C PHE A 16 8.04 2.23 17.57
N SER A 17 7.38 1.63 16.57
CA SER A 17 8.08 0.97 15.47
C SER A 17 8.86 1.96 14.60
N ARG A 18 8.33 3.17 14.37
CA ARG A 18 9.04 4.22 13.63
C ARG A 18 10.26 4.72 14.40
N LEU A 19 10.10 4.98 15.70
CA LEU A 19 11.20 5.38 16.57
C LEU A 19 12.29 4.30 16.62
N LEU A 20 11.90 3.03 16.78
CA LEU A 20 12.84 1.91 16.77
C LEU A 20 13.65 1.84 15.48
N VAL A 21 12.99 1.91 14.31
CA VAL A 21 13.68 1.88 13.01
C VAL A 21 14.63 3.07 12.86
N PHE A 22 14.19 4.27 13.26
CA PHE A 22 15.03 5.46 13.19
C PHE A 22 16.24 5.35 14.13
N SER A 23 16.05 4.91 15.38
CA SER A 23 17.12 4.67 16.33
C SER A 23 18.12 3.64 15.83
N LEU A 24 17.66 2.55 15.20
CA LEU A 24 18.54 1.55 14.59
C LEU A 24 19.35 2.15 13.42
N MET A 25 18.71 2.88 12.50
CA MET A 25 19.42 3.54 11.39
C MET A 25 20.49 4.52 11.89
N CYS A 26 20.18 5.30 12.93
CA CYS A 26 21.14 6.19 13.57
C CYS A 26 22.29 5.41 14.23
N LEU A 27 21.98 4.36 15.00
CA LEU A 27 22.97 3.50 15.64
C LEU A 27 23.94 2.92 14.62
N TRP A 28 23.43 2.35 13.53
CA TRP A 28 24.28 1.73 12.50
C TRP A 28 25.16 2.74 11.79
N ARG A 29 24.68 3.96 11.57
CA ARG A 29 25.49 5.06 10.99
C ARG A 29 26.54 5.63 11.93
N LEU A 30 26.36 5.47 13.24
CA LEU A 30 27.38 5.83 14.22
C LEU A 30 28.48 4.75 14.31
N LEU A 31 28.11 3.49 14.12
CA LEU A 31 29.02 2.34 14.24
C LEU A 31 29.76 2.01 12.93
N LEU A 32 29.18 2.34 11.77
CA LEU A 32 29.70 1.95 10.46
C LEU A 32 29.83 3.14 9.52
N HIS A 33 30.76 3.02 8.58
CA HIS A 33 30.87 3.95 7.46
C HIS A 33 29.98 3.51 6.30
N PRO A 34 29.34 4.45 5.59
CA PRO A 34 28.53 4.10 4.43
C PRO A 34 29.42 3.54 3.31
N TYR A 35 28.91 2.52 2.62
CA TYR A 35 29.58 1.89 1.49
C TYR A 35 29.84 2.87 0.32
N ASP A 36 28.92 3.81 0.11
CA ASP A 36 28.98 4.81 -0.95
C ASP A 36 28.56 6.18 -0.39
N THR A 37 29.17 7.24 -0.93
CA THR A 37 28.90 8.65 -0.59
C THR A 37 28.27 9.42 -1.74
N SER A 38 27.95 8.77 -2.86
CA SER A 38 27.33 9.36 -4.06
C SER A 38 26.05 10.13 -3.76
N ALA A 39 25.28 9.73 -2.74
CA ALA A 39 24.09 10.45 -2.31
C ALA A 39 24.35 11.85 -1.73
N ALA A 40 25.60 12.18 -1.36
CA ALA A 40 26.00 13.52 -0.96
C ALA A 40 26.23 14.46 -2.16
N LEU A 41 26.27 13.94 -3.39
CA LEU A 41 26.41 14.77 -4.59
C LEU A 41 25.12 15.56 -4.81
N ASN A 42 25.24 16.89 -4.81
CA ASN A 42 24.13 17.80 -5.09
C ASN A 42 24.59 18.90 -6.08
N PRO A 43 24.61 18.62 -7.39
CA PRO A 43 24.89 19.66 -8.38
C PRO A 43 23.81 20.75 -8.33
N PRO A 44 24.06 21.98 -8.81
CA PRO A 44 23.03 23.02 -8.90
C PRO A 44 21.80 22.57 -9.70
N CYS A 45 20.62 23.14 -9.41
CA CYS A 45 19.47 22.98 -10.31
C CYS A 45 19.81 23.58 -11.70
N LEU A 46 19.31 22.96 -12.76
CA LEU A 46 19.41 23.43 -14.15
C LEU A 46 18.62 24.73 -14.38
N GLY A 47 17.64 25.02 -13.51
CA GLY A 47 16.92 26.30 -13.47
C GLY A 47 17.70 27.42 -12.76
N VAL A 48 17.02 28.53 -12.44
CA VAL A 48 17.65 29.67 -11.75
C VAL A 48 18.13 29.22 -10.36
N ALA A 49 19.45 29.21 -10.18
CA ALA A 49 20.08 28.93 -8.91
C ALA A 49 19.81 30.08 -7.93
N THR A 50 18.95 29.86 -6.93
CA THR A 50 18.93 30.75 -5.75
C THR A 50 20.09 30.36 -4.85
N ALA A 51 21.20 31.08 -4.96
CA ALA A 51 22.27 31.01 -3.97
C ALA A 51 21.73 31.55 -2.64
N GLY A 52 21.31 30.64 -1.76
CA GLY A 52 20.88 30.99 -0.41
C GLY A 52 22.06 31.36 0.47
N ALA A 53 21.81 32.18 1.50
CA ALA A 53 22.79 32.41 2.56
C ALA A 53 23.21 31.07 3.21
N PRO A 54 24.47 30.94 3.65
CA PRO A 54 24.92 29.72 4.32
C PRO A 54 24.09 29.48 5.60
N PRO A 55 23.77 28.21 5.91
CA PRO A 55 22.99 27.89 7.11
C PRO A 55 23.78 28.17 8.38
N LEU A 56 23.07 28.53 9.46
CA LEU A 56 23.69 28.75 10.77
C LEU A 56 24.31 27.48 11.36
N TRP A 57 23.75 26.30 11.08
CA TRP A 57 24.23 25.00 11.57
C TRP A 57 24.66 24.06 10.43
N PRO A 58 25.80 24.33 9.76
CA PRO A 58 26.21 23.60 8.57
C PRO A 58 26.51 22.12 8.82
N ARG A 59 27.00 21.76 10.02
CA ARG A 59 27.26 20.35 10.38
C ARG A 59 25.96 19.54 10.53
N ALA A 60 24.94 20.13 11.14
CA ALA A 60 23.64 19.50 11.29
C ALA A 60 22.94 19.36 9.94
N ALA A 61 23.00 20.41 9.11
CA ALA A 61 22.53 20.39 7.72
C ALA A 61 23.15 19.23 6.92
N ALA A 62 24.48 19.16 6.92
CA ALA A 62 25.21 18.11 6.20
C ALA A 62 24.89 16.70 6.73
N ALA A 63 24.69 16.53 8.04
CA ALA A 63 24.31 15.24 8.62
C ALA A 63 22.91 14.79 8.16
N ILE A 64 21.94 15.71 8.11
CA ILE A 64 20.59 15.45 7.59
C ILE A 64 20.65 15.12 6.10
N GLU A 65 21.36 15.92 5.30
CA GLU A 65 21.46 15.69 3.85
C GLU A 65 22.13 14.34 3.53
N ARG A 66 23.22 14.00 4.23
CA ARG A 66 23.89 12.70 4.08
C ARG A 66 23.05 11.51 4.55
N SER A 67 21.99 11.75 5.32
CA SER A 67 21.04 10.69 5.74
C SER A 67 20.12 10.25 4.61
N VAL A 68 19.94 11.10 3.60
CA VAL A 68 19.13 10.79 2.41
C VAL A 68 19.95 9.92 1.48
N VAL A 69 19.46 8.71 1.22
CA VAL A 69 20.14 7.67 0.44
C VAL A 69 19.19 7.04 -0.56
N TRP A 70 19.74 6.33 -1.56
CA TRP A 70 18.98 5.61 -2.58
C TRP A 70 17.96 6.50 -3.31
N ASP A 71 16.75 5.99 -3.54
CA ASP A 71 15.68 6.69 -4.24
C ASP A 71 15.23 7.98 -3.54
N GLY A 72 15.54 8.13 -2.24
CA GLY A 72 15.26 9.34 -1.47
C GLY A 72 15.92 10.58 -2.07
N VAL A 73 17.10 10.43 -2.70
CA VAL A 73 17.81 11.52 -3.37
C VAL A 73 17.00 12.06 -4.54
N HIS A 74 16.32 11.19 -5.30
CA HIS A 74 15.47 11.61 -6.41
C HIS A 74 14.23 12.34 -5.94
N PHE A 75 13.54 11.84 -4.91
CA PHE A 75 12.38 12.54 -4.34
C PHE A 75 12.74 13.93 -3.81
N LEU A 76 13.88 14.03 -3.12
CA LEU A 76 14.38 15.29 -2.59
C LEU A 76 14.75 16.26 -3.73
N ARG A 77 15.44 15.76 -4.76
CA ARG A 77 15.82 16.56 -5.94
C ARG A 77 14.61 17.11 -6.68
N ILE A 78 13.56 16.31 -6.87
CA ILE A 78 12.32 16.77 -7.52
C ILE A 78 11.62 17.81 -6.65
N ALA A 79 11.65 17.67 -5.32
CA ALA A 79 11.06 18.65 -4.41
C ALA A 79 11.81 20.00 -4.42
N GLU A 80 13.11 19.97 -4.71
CA GLU A 80 14.00 21.14 -4.79
C GLU A 80 13.97 21.81 -6.17
N CYS A 81 14.20 21.04 -7.24
CA CYS A 81 14.48 21.52 -8.59
C CYS A 81 13.39 21.17 -9.63
N ASP A 82 12.27 20.55 -9.22
CA ASP A 82 11.25 20.00 -10.13
C ASP A 82 11.83 18.89 -11.06
N TYR A 83 11.04 18.38 -12.01
CA TYR A 83 11.42 17.32 -12.94
C TYR A 83 12.40 17.83 -14.01
N GLU A 84 13.70 17.68 -13.75
CA GLU A 84 14.77 18.14 -14.66
C GLU A 84 15.17 17.09 -15.71
N TYR A 85 15.18 15.81 -15.30
CA TYR A 85 15.69 14.72 -16.13
C TYR A 85 14.62 13.69 -16.45
N GLU A 86 14.71 13.08 -17.63
CA GLU A 86 13.76 12.09 -18.12
C GLU A 86 13.56 10.90 -17.17
N GLN A 87 14.65 10.37 -16.60
CA GLN A 87 14.60 9.26 -15.66
C GLN A 87 13.87 9.60 -14.34
N THR A 88 13.78 10.87 -13.96
CA THR A 88 13.09 11.27 -12.71
C THR A 88 11.58 11.07 -12.78
N PHE A 89 11.00 10.90 -13.98
CA PHE A 89 9.60 10.55 -14.16
C PHE A 89 9.26 9.11 -13.72
N ALA A 90 10.23 8.31 -13.29
CA ALA A 90 9.96 7.09 -12.53
C ALA A 90 9.37 7.39 -11.13
N PHE A 91 9.67 8.57 -10.57
CA PHE A 91 9.23 9.00 -9.24
C PHE A 91 8.03 9.93 -9.38
N PHE A 92 6.89 9.50 -8.85
CA PHE A 92 5.61 10.18 -9.00
C PHE A 92 5.48 11.44 -8.10
N PRO A 93 4.64 12.43 -8.48
CA PRO A 93 4.80 13.80 -8.01
C PRO A 93 4.26 14.08 -6.60
N ALA A 94 3.34 13.27 -6.06
CA ALA A 94 2.66 13.63 -4.81
C ALA A 94 3.61 13.76 -3.61
N LEU A 95 4.59 12.83 -3.46
CA LEU A 95 5.53 12.90 -2.36
C LEU A 95 6.44 14.14 -2.45
N PRO A 96 7.16 14.40 -3.57
CA PRO A 96 7.95 15.62 -3.72
C PRO A 96 7.15 16.91 -3.53
N VAL A 97 5.92 16.98 -4.08
CA VAL A 97 5.06 18.16 -3.93
C VAL A 97 4.73 18.41 -2.46
N PHE A 98 4.33 17.38 -1.70
CA PHE A 98 4.04 17.55 -0.27
C PHE A 98 5.28 17.87 0.56
N ILE A 99 6.45 17.30 0.22
CA ILE A 99 7.73 17.67 0.84
C ILE A 99 7.99 19.16 0.65
N SER A 100 7.87 19.62 -0.60
CA SER A 100 8.13 21.01 -0.99
C SER A 100 7.16 21.99 -0.32
N LEU A 101 5.87 21.66 -0.27
CA LEU A 101 4.85 22.44 0.42
C LEU A 101 5.12 22.52 1.92
N LEU A 102 5.45 21.40 2.57
CA LEU A 102 5.69 21.35 4.00
C LEU A 102 6.97 22.09 4.41
N ALA A 103 8.02 22.00 3.59
CA ALA A 103 9.27 22.74 3.77
C ALA A 103 9.09 24.25 3.63
N ARG A 104 8.28 24.71 2.66
CA ARG A 104 8.01 26.14 2.42
C ARG A 104 6.93 26.73 3.33
N SER A 105 6.23 25.92 4.11
CA SER A 105 5.21 26.36 5.05
C SER A 105 5.62 26.06 6.50
N VAL A 106 5.25 24.88 7.01
CA VAL A 106 5.42 24.49 8.42
C VAL A 106 6.89 24.52 8.86
N PHE A 107 7.81 24.08 8.00
CA PHE A 107 9.24 24.06 8.33
C PHE A 107 10.03 25.26 7.78
N ALA A 108 9.38 26.26 7.19
CA ALA A 108 10.06 27.45 6.68
C ALA A 108 10.96 28.15 7.71
N PRO A 109 10.58 28.24 9.01
CA PRO A 109 11.45 28.84 10.03
C PRO A 109 12.78 28.12 10.26
N LEU A 110 12.93 26.86 9.83
CA LEU A 110 14.17 26.10 9.96
C LEU A 110 15.16 26.37 8.81
N VAL A 111 14.72 27.02 7.73
CA VAL A 111 15.55 27.25 6.53
C VAL A 111 16.79 28.10 6.83
N PRO A 112 16.72 29.20 7.60
CA PRO A 112 17.92 29.94 7.99
C PRO A 112 18.88 29.13 8.87
N LEU A 113 18.37 28.15 9.63
CA LEU A 113 19.16 27.35 10.56
C LEU A 113 19.92 26.23 9.84
N LEU A 114 19.23 25.50 8.96
CA LEU A 114 19.70 24.23 8.38
C LEU A 114 19.89 24.29 6.87
N GLY A 115 19.43 25.34 6.20
CA GLY A 115 19.43 25.41 4.74
C GLY A 115 18.22 24.70 4.13
N PHE A 116 17.85 25.10 2.92
CA PHE A 116 16.60 24.67 2.30
C PHE A 116 16.55 23.16 2.04
N ARG A 117 17.65 22.57 1.56
CA ARG A 117 17.72 21.14 1.25
C ARG A 117 17.61 20.23 2.47
N ALA A 118 18.30 20.55 3.57
CA ALA A 118 18.14 19.83 4.83
C ALA A 118 16.69 19.95 5.37
N VAL A 119 16.04 21.10 5.21
CA VAL A 119 14.63 21.29 5.59
C VAL A 119 13.69 20.44 4.73
N LEU A 120 13.93 20.34 3.42
CA LEU A 120 13.20 19.41 2.55
C LEU A 120 13.37 17.95 3.03
N ALA A 121 14.57 17.56 3.45
CA ALA A 121 14.81 16.21 3.96
C ALA A 121 14.03 15.95 5.26
N LEU A 122 14.08 16.89 6.22
CA LEU A 122 13.27 16.83 7.44
C LEU A 122 11.76 16.73 7.14
N ALA A 123 11.29 17.53 6.20
CA ALA A 123 9.90 17.48 5.74
C ALA A 123 9.53 16.10 5.17
N GLY A 124 10.43 15.49 4.39
CA GLY A 124 10.28 14.13 3.88
C GLY A 124 10.19 13.07 4.97
N TYR A 125 11.09 13.09 5.96
CA TYR A 125 11.04 12.17 7.10
C TYR A 125 9.75 12.35 7.91
N ALA A 126 9.39 13.59 8.24
CA ALA A 126 8.19 13.89 9.01
C ALA A 126 6.92 13.43 8.27
N LEU A 127 6.80 13.77 6.99
CA LEU A 127 5.66 13.39 6.16
C LEU A 127 5.52 11.88 6.04
N ASN A 128 6.60 11.15 5.73
CA ASN A 128 6.53 9.72 5.51
C ASN A 128 6.17 8.95 6.80
N ASN A 129 6.74 9.36 7.93
CA ASN A 129 6.43 8.74 9.22
C ASN A 129 5.00 9.08 9.68
N ALA A 130 4.54 10.33 9.51
CA ALA A 130 3.16 10.71 9.81
C ALA A 130 2.16 9.93 8.94
N ALA A 131 2.45 9.80 7.64
CA ALA A 131 1.65 9.00 6.71
C ALA A 131 1.56 7.54 7.16
N PHE A 132 2.65 6.95 7.66
CA PHE A 132 2.63 5.58 8.17
C PHE A 132 1.72 5.41 9.39
N LEU A 133 1.77 6.35 10.34
CA LEU A 133 0.89 6.30 11.51
C LEU A 133 -0.58 6.29 11.11
N ILE A 134 -0.94 7.12 10.13
CA ILE A 134 -2.30 7.19 9.60
C ILE A 134 -2.64 5.89 8.84
N ALA A 135 -1.72 5.38 8.02
CA ALA A 135 -1.86 4.12 7.31
C ALA A 135 -2.10 2.94 8.27
N ALA A 136 -1.37 2.85 9.39
CA ALA A 136 -1.52 1.79 10.38
C ALA A 136 -2.91 1.79 11.04
N VAL A 137 -3.46 2.98 11.33
CA VAL A 137 -4.83 3.11 11.86
C VAL A 137 -5.86 2.70 10.82
N TYR A 138 -5.72 3.12 9.56
CA TYR A 138 -6.60 2.68 8.48
C TYR A 138 -6.49 1.17 8.23
N PHE A 139 -5.27 0.60 8.28
CA PHE A 139 -5.02 -0.82 8.16
C PHE A 139 -5.81 -1.61 9.20
N TYR A 140 -5.72 -1.24 10.48
CA TYR A 140 -6.46 -1.90 11.55
C TYR A 140 -7.97 -1.82 11.34
N ARG A 141 -8.50 -0.63 11.06
CA ARG A 141 -9.94 -0.43 10.86
C ARG A 141 -10.47 -1.20 9.65
N LEU A 142 -9.71 -1.21 8.55
CA LEU A 142 -10.01 -1.98 7.36
C LEU A 142 -9.99 -3.49 7.67
N SER A 143 -9.00 -3.95 8.44
CA SER A 143 -8.87 -5.35 8.83
C SER A 143 -10.05 -5.82 9.69
N VAL A 144 -10.48 -5.02 10.67
CA VAL A 144 -11.68 -5.31 11.48
C VAL A 144 -12.92 -5.41 10.59
N LEU A 145 -13.08 -4.48 9.65
CA LEU A 145 -14.23 -4.43 8.74
C LEU A 145 -14.31 -5.67 7.83
N VAL A 146 -13.17 -6.09 7.25
CA VAL A 146 -13.09 -7.17 6.27
C VAL A 146 -13.09 -8.54 6.93
N LEU A 147 -12.24 -8.75 7.94
CA LEU A 147 -12.06 -10.05 8.61
C LEU A 147 -13.19 -10.35 9.61
N ARG A 148 -13.82 -9.32 10.19
CA ARG A 148 -14.82 -9.47 11.27
C ARG A 148 -14.29 -10.27 12.48
N ASP A 149 -12.98 -10.19 12.70
CA ASP A 149 -12.26 -10.77 13.83
C ASP A 149 -11.26 -9.72 14.33
N GLU A 150 -11.58 -9.11 15.47
CA GLU A 150 -10.77 -8.03 16.05
C GLU A 150 -9.39 -8.53 16.49
N ALA A 151 -9.28 -9.77 16.97
CA ALA A 151 -8.02 -10.33 17.41
C ALA A 151 -7.10 -10.61 16.20
N ALA A 152 -7.64 -11.19 15.14
CA ALA A 152 -6.88 -11.39 13.89
C ALA A 152 -6.48 -10.05 13.26
N ALA A 153 -7.39 -9.07 13.23
CA ALA A 153 -7.11 -7.72 12.73
C ALA A 153 -6.02 -7.01 13.54
N TYR A 154 -6.04 -7.13 14.86
CA TYR A 154 -5.00 -6.59 15.74
C TYR A 154 -3.64 -7.21 15.43
N ARG A 155 -3.55 -8.55 15.38
CA ARG A 155 -2.29 -9.25 15.05
C ARG A 155 -1.75 -8.88 13.66
N ALA A 156 -2.62 -8.79 12.66
CA ALA A 156 -2.23 -8.35 11.32
C ALA A 156 -1.68 -6.92 11.34
N SER A 157 -2.28 -6.03 12.13
CA SER A 157 -1.84 -4.64 12.26
C SER A 157 -0.51 -4.53 13.00
N MET A 158 -0.25 -5.38 13.99
CA MET A 158 1.06 -5.49 14.63
C MET A 158 2.14 -5.89 13.62
N LEU A 159 1.88 -6.91 12.80
CA LEU A 159 2.79 -7.32 11.73
C LEU A 159 3.02 -6.20 10.70
N PHE A 160 1.97 -5.45 10.33
CA PHE A 160 2.10 -4.29 9.45
C PHE A 160 2.99 -3.19 10.06
N CYS A 161 2.89 -2.93 11.37
CA CYS A 161 3.71 -1.95 12.08
C CYS A 161 5.23 -2.26 12.02
N PHE A 162 5.59 -3.55 11.94
CA PHE A 162 6.96 -4.06 11.86
C PHE A 162 7.23 -4.82 10.55
N ASN A 163 6.62 -4.36 9.45
CA ASN A 163 6.74 -5.08 8.19
C ASN A 163 8.20 -5.13 7.67
N PRO A 164 8.55 -6.13 6.84
CA PRO A 164 9.91 -6.29 6.31
C PRO A 164 10.45 -5.10 5.50
N ALA A 165 9.56 -4.26 4.94
CA ALA A 165 9.91 -3.05 4.19
C ALA A 165 9.98 -1.80 5.09
N SER A 166 10.03 -1.96 6.43
CA SER A 166 9.88 -0.86 7.39
C SER A 166 10.84 0.31 7.18
N VAL A 167 12.04 0.08 6.65
CA VAL A 167 12.99 1.15 6.33
C VAL A 167 12.45 2.14 5.30
N PHE A 168 11.72 1.66 4.28
CA PHE A 168 11.06 2.50 3.28
C PHE A 168 9.84 3.22 3.86
N TYR A 169 9.20 2.64 4.89
CA TYR A 169 8.13 3.32 5.63
C TYR A 169 8.64 4.36 6.66
N SER A 170 9.96 4.43 6.90
CA SER A 170 10.59 5.42 7.80
C SER A 170 11.45 6.46 7.07
N SER A 171 11.90 6.16 5.85
CA SER A 171 12.81 7.02 5.05
C SER A 171 12.04 7.86 4.02
N ILE A 172 12.72 8.67 3.20
CA ILE A 172 12.05 9.51 2.18
C ILE A 172 11.64 8.66 0.97
N TYR A 173 10.49 8.01 1.10
CA TYR A 173 9.99 6.99 0.18
C TYR A 173 8.47 7.13 0.05
N SER A 174 7.91 6.58 -1.04
CA SER A 174 6.50 6.78 -1.39
C SER A 174 5.55 5.77 -0.72
N GLU A 175 6.11 4.75 -0.07
CA GLU A 175 5.45 3.58 0.47
C GLU A 175 4.42 3.93 1.56
N SER A 176 4.76 4.78 2.53
CA SER A 176 3.81 5.15 3.60
C SER A 176 2.66 6.01 3.08
N LEU A 177 2.96 6.96 2.20
CA LEU A 177 1.95 7.83 1.60
C LEU A 177 1.01 7.03 0.68
N TYR A 178 1.57 6.08 -0.09
CA TYR A 178 0.80 5.15 -0.90
C TYR A 178 -0.09 4.25 -0.05
N ALA A 179 0.44 3.69 1.04
CA ALA A 179 -0.32 2.85 1.97
C ALA A 179 -1.45 3.64 2.63
N TRP A 180 -1.21 4.88 3.07
CA TRP A 180 -2.26 5.73 3.62
C TRP A 180 -3.38 5.94 2.61
N PHE A 181 -3.08 6.45 1.41
CA PHE A 181 -4.11 6.75 0.42
C PHE A 181 -4.82 5.51 -0.11
N SER A 182 -4.11 4.41 -0.36
CA SER A 182 -4.71 3.16 -0.83
C SER A 182 -5.60 2.52 0.25
N LEU A 183 -5.06 2.30 1.46
CA LEU A 183 -5.82 1.66 2.54
C LEU A 183 -6.96 2.55 3.04
N GLY A 184 -6.72 3.86 3.15
CA GLY A 184 -7.74 4.85 3.50
C GLY A 184 -8.84 4.91 2.45
N GLY A 185 -8.49 4.95 1.16
CA GLY A 185 -9.45 4.97 0.06
C GLY A 185 -10.32 3.71 0.04
N VAL A 186 -9.73 2.52 0.20
CA VAL A 186 -10.50 1.27 0.29
C VAL A 186 -11.34 1.20 1.57
N PHE A 187 -10.84 1.69 2.71
CA PHE A 187 -11.63 1.78 3.94
C PHE A 187 -12.86 2.66 3.75
N HIS A 188 -12.72 3.85 3.15
CA HIS A 188 -13.84 4.75 2.88
C HIS A 188 -14.79 4.17 1.83
N LEU A 189 -14.26 3.41 0.86
CA LEU A 189 -15.05 2.69 -0.13
C LEU A 189 -15.97 1.66 0.54
N LEU A 190 -15.43 0.87 1.46
CA LEU A 190 -16.18 -0.14 2.23
C LEU A 190 -16.96 0.46 3.42
N SER A 191 -16.74 1.72 3.76
CA SER A 191 -17.55 2.43 4.77
C SER A 191 -18.71 3.21 4.15
N GLY A 192 -18.87 3.18 2.82
CA GLY A 192 -19.93 3.87 2.07
C GLY A 192 -19.62 5.34 1.71
N SER A 193 -18.44 5.85 2.02
CA SER A 193 -18.04 7.25 1.80
C SER A 193 -17.38 7.44 0.42
N ASN A 194 -18.19 7.40 -0.65
CA ASN A 194 -17.72 7.37 -2.04
C ASN A 194 -16.79 8.52 -2.46
N ALA A 195 -17.07 9.77 -2.07
CA ALA A 195 -16.26 10.91 -2.50
C ALA A 195 -14.83 10.84 -1.92
N MET A 196 -14.72 10.62 -0.61
CA MET A 196 -13.43 10.44 0.07
C MET A 196 -12.68 9.20 -0.45
N ALA A 197 -13.40 8.13 -0.75
CA ALA A 197 -12.82 6.93 -1.35
C ALA A 197 -12.15 7.26 -2.70
N VAL A 198 -12.88 7.88 -3.62
CA VAL A 198 -12.36 8.23 -4.95
C VAL A 198 -11.21 9.22 -4.85
N LEU A 199 -11.32 10.23 -3.97
CA LEU A 199 -10.25 11.20 -3.73
C LEU A 199 -8.95 10.50 -3.29
N LEU A 200 -9.00 9.69 -2.23
CA LEU A 200 -7.82 9.01 -1.71
C LEU A 200 -7.27 7.97 -2.71
N LEU A 201 -8.14 7.23 -3.40
CA LEU A 201 -7.69 6.27 -4.41
C LEU A 201 -7.04 6.97 -5.62
N ALA A 202 -7.56 8.11 -6.07
CA ALA A 202 -6.91 8.93 -7.09
C ALA A 202 -5.56 9.47 -6.59
N LEU A 203 -5.51 10.02 -5.37
CA LEU A 203 -4.25 10.49 -4.78
C LEU A 203 -3.20 9.36 -4.70
N SER A 204 -3.59 8.11 -4.45
CA SER A 204 -2.65 6.97 -4.50
C SER A 204 -1.96 6.81 -5.87
N GLY A 205 -2.66 7.12 -6.96
CA GLY A 205 -2.14 7.13 -8.32
C GLY A 205 -1.18 8.29 -8.62
N LEU A 206 -1.23 9.39 -7.86
CA LEU A 206 -0.22 10.46 -7.91
C LEU A 206 1.01 10.15 -7.04
N VAL A 207 0.94 9.15 -6.15
CA VAL A 207 2.07 8.72 -5.32
C VAL A 207 2.85 7.62 -6.03
N ARG A 208 2.16 6.70 -6.72
CA ARG A 208 2.78 5.61 -7.49
C ARG A 208 1.88 5.17 -8.64
N SER A 209 2.49 4.69 -9.73
CA SER A 209 1.77 4.17 -10.90
C SER A 209 0.81 3.02 -10.59
N ASN A 210 1.16 2.14 -9.63
CA ASN A 210 0.31 1.03 -9.22
C ASN A 210 -0.96 1.45 -8.46
N GLY A 211 -1.08 2.72 -8.05
CA GLY A 211 -2.34 3.25 -7.49
C GLY A 211 -3.52 3.20 -8.47
N ALA A 212 -3.25 3.20 -9.77
CA ALA A 212 -4.25 2.96 -10.81
C ALA A 212 -5.00 1.62 -10.63
N LEU A 213 -4.31 0.59 -10.13
CA LEU A 213 -4.89 -0.74 -9.90
C LEU A 213 -5.97 -0.73 -8.81
N ASN A 214 -6.01 0.29 -7.95
CA ASN A 214 -7.05 0.45 -6.95
C ASN A 214 -8.45 0.68 -7.57
N ALA A 215 -8.53 1.06 -8.86
CA ALA A 215 -9.79 1.09 -9.60
C ALA A 215 -10.47 -0.30 -9.62
N GLY A 216 -9.71 -1.39 -9.50
CA GLY A 216 -10.25 -2.75 -9.40
C GLY A 216 -11.20 -2.96 -8.21
N TYR A 217 -11.00 -2.24 -7.10
CA TYR A 217 -11.92 -2.32 -5.94
C TYR A 217 -13.29 -1.70 -6.25
N LEU A 218 -13.30 -0.58 -6.98
CA LEU A 218 -14.53 0.05 -7.45
C LEU A 218 -15.25 -0.84 -8.46
N PHE A 219 -14.50 -1.38 -9.42
CA PHE A 219 -15.02 -2.32 -10.41
C PHE A 219 -15.67 -3.55 -9.76
N PHE A 220 -14.98 -4.18 -8.80
CA PHE A 220 -15.53 -5.34 -8.09
C PHE A 220 -16.85 -5.03 -7.39
N ARG A 221 -16.94 -3.88 -6.69
CA ARG A 221 -18.17 -3.45 -6.04
C ARG A 221 -19.30 -3.21 -7.06
N ASP A 222 -19.00 -2.47 -8.12
CA ASP A 222 -19.99 -2.06 -9.12
C ASP A 222 -20.49 -3.27 -9.92
N LEU A 223 -19.64 -4.27 -10.17
CA LEU A 223 -20.01 -5.57 -10.74
C LEU A 223 -21.04 -6.31 -9.87
N HIS A 224 -20.80 -6.40 -8.56
CA HIS A 224 -21.73 -7.05 -7.62
C HIS A 224 -23.05 -6.29 -7.49
N ARG A 225 -23.00 -4.95 -7.53
CA ARG A 225 -24.19 -4.09 -7.52
C ARG A 225 -25.04 -4.28 -8.78
N ALA A 226 -24.42 -4.21 -9.96
CA ALA A 226 -25.09 -4.42 -11.24
C ALA A 226 -25.73 -5.81 -11.28
N THR A 227 -25.01 -6.84 -10.83
CA THR A 227 -25.54 -8.21 -10.78
C THR A 227 -26.74 -8.30 -9.82
N ALA A 228 -26.65 -7.73 -8.61
CA ALA A 228 -27.77 -7.74 -7.66
C ALA A 228 -29.02 -7.04 -8.22
N ALA A 229 -28.83 -5.97 -8.99
CA ALA A 229 -29.93 -5.25 -9.65
C ALA A 229 -30.61 -6.04 -10.77
N ILE A 230 -29.81 -6.73 -11.59
CA ILE A 230 -30.30 -7.60 -12.66
C ILE A 230 -31.11 -8.75 -12.05
N LEU A 231 -30.59 -9.43 -11.02
CA LEU A 231 -31.34 -10.48 -10.32
C LEU A 231 -32.60 -9.93 -9.62
N GLY A 232 -32.57 -8.68 -9.17
CA GLY A 232 -33.71 -7.98 -8.58
C GLY A 232 -34.75 -7.47 -9.58
N LYS A 233 -34.58 -7.74 -10.88
CA LYS A 233 -35.44 -7.26 -12.00
C LYS A 233 -35.59 -5.73 -12.05
N LYS A 234 -34.56 -4.98 -11.63
CA LYS A 234 -34.51 -3.50 -11.71
C LYS A 234 -33.30 -2.99 -12.50
N PRO A 235 -33.11 -3.39 -13.77
CA PRO A 235 -31.89 -3.06 -14.53
C PRO A 235 -31.82 -1.58 -14.94
N LEU A 236 -32.95 -0.98 -15.34
CA LEU A 236 -33.01 0.42 -15.81
C LEU A 236 -32.60 1.43 -14.74
N SER A 237 -32.96 1.19 -13.47
CA SER A 237 -32.56 2.06 -12.36
C SER A 237 -31.05 2.06 -12.08
N GLU A 238 -30.33 1.05 -12.56
CA GLU A 238 -28.92 0.84 -12.27
C GLU A 238 -27.99 1.22 -13.42
N LEU A 239 -28.53 1.61 -14.58
CA LEU A 239 -27.75 2.22 -15.66
C LEU A 239 -27.01 3.50 -15.20
N LYS A 240 -27.71 4.33 -14.41
CA LYS A 240 -27.10 5.52 -13.76
C LYS A 240 -26.00 5.12 -12.79
N GLY A 241 -26.17 4.01 -12.08
CA GLY A 241 -25.18 3.47 -11.15
C GLY A 241 -23.90 3.00 -11.86
N VAL A 242 -24.06 2.29 -12.98
CA VAL A 242 -22.93 1.83 -13.82
C VAL A 242 -22.19 3.02 -14.44
N ALA A 243 -22.90 4.00 -15.00
CA ALA A 243 -22.28 5.21 -15.55
C ALA A 243 -21.50 5.99 -14.47
N ALA A 244 -22.10 6.18 -13.28
CA ALA A 244 -21.43 6.81 -12.14
C ALA A 244 -20.23 5.98 -11.64
N GLY A 245 -20.30 4.65 -11.71
CA GLY A 245 -19.17 3.75 -11.40
C GLY A 245 -18.02 3.93 -12.39
N GLY A 246 -18.33 3.95 -13.69
CA GLY A 246 -17.37 4.21 -14.77
C GLY A 246 -16.67 5.56 -14.61
N LEU A 247 -17.41 6.62 -14.27
CA LEU A 247 -16.81 7.94 -13.99
C LEU A 247 -15.83 7.88 -12.81
N LYS A 248 -16.19 7.21 -11.70
CA LYS A 248 -15.31 7.07 -10.53
C LYS A 248 -14.04 6.29 -10.85
N ILE A 249 -14.15 5.23 -11.64
CA ILE A 249 -13.00 4.47 -12.15
C ILE A 249 -12.11 5.39 -13.00
N GLY A 250 -12.70 6.17 -13.90
CA GLY A 250 -11.99 7.19 -14.68
C GLY A 250 -11.24 8.19 -13.81
N CYS A 251 -11.87 8.71 -12.74
CA CYS A 251 -11.22 9.61 -11.78
C CYS A 251 -9.98 8.98 -11.11
N VAL A 252 -10.04 7.70 -10.74
CA VAL A 252 -8.89 6.99 -10.12
C VAL A 252 -7.74 6.80 -11.12
N MET A 253 -8.05 6.60 -12.41
CA MET A 253 -7.05 6.46 -13.48
C MET A 253 -6.45 7.80 -13.94
N THR A 254 -7.18 8.92 -13.74
CA THR A 254 -6.81 10.25 -14.23
C THR A 254 -5.41 10.71 -13.79
N PRO A 255 -4.99 10.59 -12.52
CA PRO A 255 -3.62 10.84 -12.06
C PRO A 255 -2.49 10.30 -12.94
N LEU A 256 -2.61 9.03 -13.35
CA LEU A 256 -1.59 8.36 -14.16
C LEU A 256 -1.52 8.99 -15.56
N VAL A 257 -2.69 9.24 -16.17
CA VAL A 257 -2.78 9.88 -17.48
C VAL A 257 -2.26 11.31 -17.43
N PHE A 258 -2.65 12.06 -16.40
CA PHE A 258 -2.21 13.44 -16.18
C PHE A 258 -0.70 13.53 -16.04
N PHE A 259 -0.07 12.65 -15.26
CA PHE A 259 1.37 12.66 -15.08
C PHE A 259 2.14 12.31 -16.37
N GLN A 260 1.61 11.37 -17.16
CA GLN A 260 2.16 11.06 -18.49
C GLN A 260 2.04 12.25 -19.44
N ALA A 261 0.90 12.93 -19.43
CA ALA A 261 0.67 14.14 -20.24
C ALA A 261 1.58 15.31 -19.80
N TYR A 262 1.79 15.48 -18.49
CA TYR A 262 2.73 16.47 -17.95
C TYR A 262 4.16 16.21 -18.46
N GLY A 263 4.63 14.97 -18.41
CA GLY A 263 5.95 14.62 -18.92
C GLY A 263 6.08 14.80 -20.44
N TYR A 264 5.03 14.48 -21.21
CA TYR A 264 4.99 14.79 -22.64
C TYR A 264 5.07 16.31 -22.89
N ALA A 265 4.29 17.11 -22.15
CA ALA A 265 4.31 18.56 -22.27
C ALA A 265 5.69 19.14 -21.95
N LYS A 266 6.36 18.63 -20.92
CA LYS A 266 7.68 19.12 -20.47
C LYS A 266 8.84 18.71 -21.38
N LEU A 267 8.81 17.49 -21.91
CA LEU A 267 9.96 16.91 -22.63
C LEU A 267 9.80 16.88 -24.15
N CYS A 268 8.57 16.89 -24.68
CA CYS A 268 8.33 16.72 -26.12
C CYS A 268 7.86 17.99 -26.83
N LEU A 269 7.06 18.85 -26.17
CA LEU A 269 6.54 20.07 -26.81
C LEU A 269 7.66 21.08 -27.07
N GLY A 270 7.59 21.78 -28.20
CA GLY A 270 8.57 22.80 -28.60
C GLY A 270 9.90 22.26 -29.11
N ARG A 271 10.11 20.93 -29.15
CA ARG A 271 11.32 20.31 -29.71
C ARG A 271 11.15 19.90 -31.17
N ASP A 272 12.25 19.98 -31.92
CA ASP A 272 12.33 19.51 -33.31
C ASP A 272 11.98 18.00 -33.38
N PRO A 273 11.14 17.55 -34.34
CA PRO A 273 10.83 16.14 -34.52
C PRO A 273 12.03 15.19 -34.56
N LYS A 274 13.20 15.63 -35.04
CA LYS A 274 14.43 14.83 -35.11
C LYS A 274 15.12 14.65 -33.74
N GLU A 275 14.89 15.57 -32.81
CA GLU A 275 15.45 15.53 -31.45
C GLU A 275 14.51 14.89 -30.43
N ARG A 276 13.27 14.63 -30.83
CA ARG A 276 12.27 14.01 -29.95
C ARG A 276 12.64 12.58 -29.62
N ARG A 277 12.38 12.21 -28.37
CA ARG A 277 12.53 10.84 -27.91
C ARG A 277 11.54 9.90 -28.62
N PRO A 278 11.86 8.62 -28.82
CA PRO A 278 11.00 7.68 -29.55
C PRO A 278 9.57 7.56 -28.96
N TRP A 279 9.42 7.73 -27.64
CA TRP A 279 8.12 7.67 -26.98
C TRP A 279 7.27 8.94 -27.13
N CYS A 280 7.81 10.04 -27.68
CA CYS A 280 7.10 11.27 -28.03
C CYS A 280 6.37 11.19 -29.40
N GLY A 281 6.46 10.07 -30.12
CA GLY A 281 5.88 9.88 -31.45
C GLY A 281 4.35 9.98 -31.49
N PRO A 282 3.73 9.81 -32.68
CA PRO A 282 2.29 10.05 -32.90
C PRO A 282 1.34 9.06 -32.21
N GLY A 283 1.86 8.01 -31.56
CA GLY A 283 1.07 7.09 -30.74
C GLY A 283 0.78 7.64 -29.34
N ILE A 284 0.06 6.88 -28.52
CA ILE A 284 -0.15 7.22 -27.10
C ILE A 284 1.23 7.34 -26.42
N PRO A 285 1.63 8.51 -25.90
CA PRO A 285 2.95 8.68 -25.28
C PRO A 285 3.12 7.75 -24.08
N ARG A 286 4.17 6.93 -24.10
CA ARG A 286 4.45 5.93 -23.04
C ARG A 286 5.68 6.30 -22.23
N LEU A 287 5.72 7.50 -21.67
CA LEU A 287 6.88 7.99 -20.91
C LEU A 287 7.27 7.02 -19.79
N TYR A 288 6.35 6.68 -18.88
CA TYR A 288 6.65 5.80 -17.76
C TYR A 288 7.15 4.41 -18.23
N GLY A 289 6.51 3.82 -19.23
CA GLY A 289 6.93 2.54 -19.79
C GLY A 289 8.32 2.62 -20.44
N TYR A 290 8.59 3.69 -21.18
CA TYR A 290 9.91 3.96 -21.75
C TYR A 290 10.96 4.08 -20.66
N VAL A 291 10.72 4.92 -19.64
CA VAL A 291 11.65 5.15 -18.53
C VAL A 291 11.99 3.84 -17.81
N GLN A 292 10.98 3.03 -17.49
CA GLN A 292 11.16 1.72 -16.85
C GLN A 292 12.02 0.78 -17.70
N SER A 293 11.76 0.71 -19.00
CA SER A 293 12.49 -0.19 -19.91
C SER A 293 13.89 0.29 -20.31
N HIS A 294 14.09 1.61 -20.45
CA HIS A 294 15.32 2.19 -20.99
C HIS A 294 16.38 2.44 -19.92
N TYR A 295 15.97 2.94 -18.76
CA TYR A 295 16.90 3.29 -17.67
C TYR A 295 17.05 2.17 -16.63
N TRP A 296 16.01 1.35 -16.47
CA TRP A 296 16.00 0.29 -15.46
C TRP A 296 15.89 -1.12 -16.05
N ASP A 297 15.84 -1.30 -17.38
CA ASP A 297 15.68 -2.59 -18.06
C ASP A 297 14.50 -3.46 -17.54
N VAL A 298 13.44 -2.80 -17.08
CA VAL A 298 12.21 -3.47 -16.64
C VAL A 298 11.45 -4.03 -17.84
N GLY A 299 11.04 -5.29 -17.75
CA GLY A 299 10.26 -5.96 -18.79
C GLY A 299 10.01 -7.43 -18.47
N PHE A 300 9.05 -8.02 -19.18
CA PHE A 300 8.67 -9.41 -18.97
C PHE A 300 9.88 -10.35 -19.10
N LEU A 301 10.16 -11.09 -18.03
CA LEU A 301 11.24 -12.05 -17.84
C LEU A 301 12.67 -11.52 -18.04
N ARG A 302 12.88 -10.20 -18.22
CA ARG A 302 14.22 -9.63 -18.45
C ARG A 302 15.17 -9.85 -17.27
N TYR A 303 14.64 -9.90 -16.05
CA TYR A 303 15.40 -10.09 -14.82
C TYR A 303 15.80 -11.55 -14.54
N PHE A 304 15.30 -12.53 -15.32
CA PHE A 304 15.54 -13.96 -15.10
C PHE A 304 16.91 -14.37 -15.64
N GLN A 305 17.96 -13.89 -14.96
CA GLN A 305 19.35 -14.18 -15.26
C GLN A 305 19.98 -14.88 -14.06
N VAL A 306 20.89 -15.84 -14.29
CA VAL A 306 21.52 -16.64 -13.22
C VAL A 306 22.22 -15.75 -12.19
N LYS A 307 22.85 -14.65 -12.63
CA LYS A 307 23.50 -13.67 -11.73
C LYS A 307 22.53 -12.99 -10.74
N GLN A 308 21.23 -13.00 -11.02
CA GLN A 308 20.21 -12.39 -10.16
C GLN A 308 19.65 -13.35 -9.12
N LEU A 309 20.09 -14.62 -9.07
CA LEU A 309 19.59 -15.61 -8.13
C LEU A 309 19.62 -15.14 -6.65
N PRO A 310 20.67 -14.43 -6.17
CA PRO A 310 20.66 -13.87 -4.80
C PRO A 310 19.49 -12.91 -4.55
N ASN A 311 19.10 -12.11 -5.54
CA ASN A 311 17.98 -11.18 -5.44
C ASN A 311 16.63 -11.91 -5.39
N PHE A 312 16.49 -13.02 -6.12
CA PHE A 312 15.32 -13.90 -5.99
C PHE A 312 15.23 -14.52 -4.60
N LEU A 313 16.34 -14.96 -4.03
CA LEU A 313 16.39 -15.49 -2.66
C LEU A 313 15.98 -14.42 -1.63
N LEU A 314 16.48 -13.19 -1.79
CA LEU A 314 16.13 -12.07 -0.91
C LEU A 314 14.64 -11.71 -0.97
N ALA A 315 14.03 -11.75 -2.16
CA ALA A 315 12.61 -11.48 -2.35
C ALA A 315 11.69 -12.66 -2.00
N SER A 316 12.24 -13.87 -1.94
CA SER A 316 11.48 -15.11 -1.79
C SER A 316 10.53 -15.13 -0.59
N PRO A 317 10.87 -14.64 0.63
CA PRO A 317 9.96 -14.78 1.76
C PRO A 317 8.67 -13.98 1.57
N MET A 318 8.75 -12.76 1.00
CA MET A 318 7.57 -11.95 0.71
C MET A 318 6.72 -12.58 -0.40
N LEU A 319 7.35 -13.05 -1.48
CA LEU A 319 6.66 -13.69 -2.60
C LEU A 319 5.99 -15.01 -2.17
N LEU A 320 6.63 -15.79 -1.31
CA LEU A 320 6.07 -17.01 -0.73
C LEU A 320 4.88 -16.68 0.17
N LEU A 321 4.98 -15.66 1.04
CA LEU A 321 3.84 -15.23 1.86
C LEU A 321 2.66 -14.77 1.00
N ALA A 322 2.91 -14.00 -0.05
CA ALA A 322 1.87 -13.57 -0.99
C ALA A 322 1.23 -14.77 -1.70
N THR A 323 2.04 -15.69 -2.23
CA THR A 323 1.57 -16.87 -2.96
C THR A 323 0.77 -17.80 -2.04
N CYS A 324 1.27 -18.09 -0.83
CA CYS A 324 0.56 -18.89 0.16
C CYS A 324 -0.76 -18.24 0.57
N SER A 325 -0.76 -16.92 0.80
CA SER A 325 -1.96 -16.12 1.11
C SER A 325 -3.03 -16.22 0.02
N ILE A 326 -2.63 -16.16 -1.26
CA ILE A 326 -3.52 -16.33 -2.42
C ILE A 326 -4.04 -17.78 -2.49
N MET A 327 -3.13 -18.75 -2.49
CA MET A 327 -3.47 -20.18 -2.63
C MET A 327 -4.42 -20.65 -1.54
N GLU A 328 -4.23 -20.18 -0.31
CA GLU A 328 -5.08 -20.54 0.80
C GLU A 328 -6.50 -19.97 0.64
N TYR A 329 -6.64 -18.73 0.17
CA TYR A 329 -7.97 -18.20 -0.14
C TYR A 329 -8.64 -18.97 -1.29
N VAL A 330 -7.88 -19.32 -2.33
CA VAL A 330 -8.37 -20.13 -3.47
C VAL A 330 -8.85 -21.49 -3.00
N ARG A 331 -8.13 -22.16 -2.09
CA ARG A 331 -8.54 -23.44 -1.51
C ARG A 331 -9.82 -23.33 -0.67
N LEU A 332 -9.99 -22.24 0.06
CA LEU A 332 -11.18 -22.01 0.89
C LEU A 332 -12.42 -21.67 0.06
N ARG A 333 -12.27 -20.97 -1.07
CA ARG A 333 -13.39 -20.42 -1.86
C ARG A 333 -13.17 -20.54 -3.39
N PRO A 334 -12.94 -21.75 -3.94
CA PRO A 334 -12.60 -21.91 -5.36
C PRO A 334 -13.70 -21.41 -6.30
N GLU A 335 -14.97 -21.72 -6.01
CA GLU A 335 -16.10 -21.25 -6.82
C GLU A 335 -16.29 -19.74 -6.79
N ALA A 336 -16.02 -19.10 -5.64
CA ALA A 336 -16.09 -17.64 -5.54
C ALA A 336 -14.96 -17.00 -6.35
N VAL A 337 -13.75 -17.56 -6.33
CA VAL A 337 -12.63 -17.06 -7.13
C VAL A 337 -12.86 -17.25 -8.64
N LEU A 338 -13.44 -18.37 -9.07
CA LEU A 338 -13.71 -18.58 -10.49
C LEU A 338 -14.88 -17.72 -11.00
N SER A 339 -15.84 -17.41 -10.13
CA SER A 339 -17.02 -16.62 -10.49
C SER A 339 -16.93 -15.13 -10.17
N LEU A 340 -15.76 -14.59 -9.82
CA LEU A 340 -15.61 -13.20 -9.30
C LEU A 340 -16.53 -12.91 -8.09
N GLY A 341 -16.90 -13.94 -7.34
CA GLY A 341 -17.81 -13.88 -6.20
C GLY A 341 -19.30 -13.96 -6.58
N LEU A 342 -19.64 -14.06 -7.87
CA LEU A 342 -21.03 -14.00 -8.34
C LEU A 342 -21.85 -15.25 -7.97
N ARG A 343 -21.20 -16.39 -7.75
CA ARG A 343 -21.83 -17.63 -7.24
C ARG A 343 -21.84 -17.75 -5.71
N ALA A 344 -21.35 -16.75 -4.98
CA ALA A 344 -21.37 -16.77 -3.52
C ALA A 344 -22.81 -16.72 -2.95
N PRO A 345 -23.04 -17.16 -1.70
CA PRO A 345 -24.35 -17.10 -1.07
C PRO A 345 -24.99 -15.71 -1.16
N ALA A 346 -26.31 -15.65 -1.41
CA ALA A 346 -27.00 -14.38 -1.65
C ALA A 346 -26.80 -13.35 -0.51
N LYS A 347 -26.68 -13.80 0.74
CA LYS A 347 -26.38 -12.94 1.89
C LYS A 347 -25.01 -12.26 1.77
N GLU A 348 -23.98 -12.97 1.32
CA GLU A 348 -22.63 -12.41 1.13
C GLU A 348 -22.56 -11.48 -0.07
N ARG A 349 -23.22 -11.82 -1.18
CA ARG A 349 -23.34 -10.94 -2.35
C ARG A 349 -24.07 -9.64 -2.01
N LYS A 350 -25.16 -9.74 -1.22
CA LYS A 350 -25.83 -8.56 -0.68
C LYS A 350 -24.91 -7.73 0.20
N ILE A 351 -24.07 -8.34 1.03
CA ILE A 351 -23.08 -7.59 1.83
C ILE A 351 -22.08 -6.88 0.91
N ALA A 352 -21.48 -7.59 -0.06
CA ALA A 352 -20.53 -7.01 -1.01
C ALA A 352 -21.14 -5.83 -1.80
N ALA A 353 -22.40 -5.95 -2.21
CA ALA A 353 -23.15 -4.87 -2.87
C ALA A 353 -23.60 -3.76 -1.89
N ALA A 354 -24.10 -4.11 -0.70
CA ALA A 354 -24.67 -3.20 0.30
C ALA A 354 -23.63 -2.46 1.14
N THR A 355 -22.35 -2.77 0.98
CA THR A 355 -21.24 -1.87 1.35
C THR A 355 -21.36 -0.44 0.74
N SER A 356 -22.44 -0.17 -0.02
CA SER A 356 -22.78 1.08 -0.66
C SER A 356 -24.22 1.59 -0.47
N ALA A 357 -25.05 1.03 0.43
CA ALA A 357 -26.44 1.44 0.57
C ALA A 357 -26.70 2.33 1.80
N MET A 358 -26.42 3.64 1.68
CA MET A 358 -27.19 4.67 2.39
C MET A 358 -27.49 5.82 1.41
N PRO A 359 -28.71 6.39 1.43
CA PRO A 359 -29.02 7.59 0.67
C PRO A 359 -28.10 8.73 1.14
N SER A 360 -27.66 9.52 0.18
CA SER A 360 -27.01 10.81 0.39
C SER A 360 -27.96 11.74 1.14
N GLY A 361 -27.78 11.88 2.45
CA GLY A 361 -28.57 12.82 3.25
C GLY A 361 -28.85 12.34 4.66
N GLU A 362 -27.81 12.19 5.49
CA GLU A 362 -27.88 12.50 6.94
C GLU A 362 -26.50 12.27 7.59
N PRO A 363 -25.96 13.22 8.39
CA PRO A 363 -24.61 13.09 8.96
C PRO A 363 -24.50 12.08 10.12
N ILE A 364 -25.59 11.41 10.50
CA ILE A 364 -25.70 10.65 11.77
C ILE A 364 -25.62 9.12 11.57
N GLY A 365 -25.54 8.61 10.34
CA GLY A 365 -25.63 7.17 10.02
C GLY A 365 -24.35 6.32 10.07
N ARG A 366 -23.15 6.90 10.25
CA ARG A 366 -21.88 6.12 10.28
C ARG A 366 -21.78 5.17 11.49
N PHE A 367 -22.38 5.55 12.61
CA PHE A 367 -22.37 4.75 13.84
C PHE A 367 -23.38 3.59 13.75
N THR A 368 -24.54 3.82 13.16
CA THR A 368 -25.64 2.85 13.05
C THR A 368 -25.33 1.72 12.07
N PHE A 369 -24.66 1.97 10.95
CA PHE A 369 -24.27 0.91 10.00
C PHE A 369 -23.16 0.00 10.55
N MET A 370 -22.15 0.57 11.21
CA MET A 370 -21.13 -0.23 11.90
C MET A 370 -21.78 -1.06 13.02
N ARG A 371 -22.71 -0.48 13.79
CA ARG A 371 -23.54 -1.21 14.77
C ARG A 371 -24.41 -2.28 14.12
N LEU A 372 -24.94 -2.05 12.92
CA LEU A 372 -25.76 -3.02 12.18
C LEU A 372 -24.93 -4.20 11.69
N ILE A 373 -23.74 -3.97 11.11
CA ILE A 373 -22.79 -5.01 10.73
C ILE A 373 -22.34 -5.81 11.96
N LEU A 374 -22.02 -5.14 13.06
CA LEU A 374 -21.63 -5.76 14.33
C LEU A 374 -22.79 -6.55 14.97
N ASN A 375 -24.01 -6.00 14.98
CA ASN A 375 -25.21 -6.68 15.51
C ASN A 375 -25.63 -7.88 14.64
N LEU A 376 -25.48 -7.80 13.32
CA LEU A 376 -25.70 -8.93 12.41
C LEU A 376 -24.63 -10.02 12.58
N ALA A 377 -23.38 -9.63 12.89
CA ALA A 377 -22.32 -10.56 13.25
C ALA A 377 -22.60 -11.24 14.60
N ASP A 378 -23.10 -10.50 15.59
CA ASP A 378 -23.43 -11.04 16.92
C ASP A 378 -24.65 -11.99 16.89
N ARG A 379 -25.67 -11.68 16.06
CA ARG A 379 -26.78 -12.62 15.78
C ARG A 379 -26.32 -13.89 15.06
N GLY A 380 -25.28 -13.80 14.22
CA GLY A 380 -24.63 -14.96 13.59
C GLY A 380 -23.85 -15.82 14.60
N ARG A 381 -23.24 -15.18 15.61
CA ARG A 381 -22.51 -15.81 16.72
C ARG A 381 -23.46 -16.60 17.63
N ARG A 382 -24.62 -16.04 17.97
CA ARG A 382 -25.66 -16.71 18.79
C ARG A 382 -26.29 -17.92 18.08
N ARG A 383 -26.64 -17.79 16.79
CA ARG A 383 -27.16 -18.93 15.99
C ARG A 383 -26.12 -20.03 15.75
N GLY A 384 -24.84 -19.68 15.62
CA GLY A 384 -23.75 -20.64 15.49
C GLY A 384 -23.52 -21.45 16.77
N ASN A 385 -23.63 -20.81 17.94
CA ASN A 385 -23.53 -21.50 19.22
C ASN A 385 -24.78 -22.34 19.55
N GLN A 386 -25.98 -21.91 19.16
CA GLN A 386 -27.21 -22.71 19.32
C GLN A 386 -27.22 -23.97 18.46
N ARG A 387 -26.79 -23.89 17.18
CA ARG A 387 -26.68 -25.08 16.32
C ARG A 387 -25.61 -26.07 16.79
N LEU A 388 -24.52 -25.59 17.39
CA LEU A 388 -23.49 -26.46 17.99
C LEU A 388 -23.97 -27.15 19.28
N LEU A 389 -24.98 -26.61 19.96
CA LEU A 389 -25.65 -27.25 21.09
C LEU A 389 -26.70 -28.27 20.64
N GLU A 390 -27.42 -27.99 19.55
CA GLU A 390 -28.46 -28.89 19.00
C GLU A 390 -27.89 -30.07 18.18
N LEU A 391 -26.70 -29.93 17.57
CA LEU A 391 -26.02 -31.02 16.84
C LEU A 391 -25.27 -32.03 17.75
N GLY A 392 -25.43 -31.93 19.07
CA GLY A 392 -24.88 -32.88 20.04
C GLY A 392 -25.70 -34.16 20.22
N THR A 393 -26.84 -34.29 19.53
CA THR A 393 -27.74 -35.45 19.58
C THR A 393 -28.21 -35.80 18.18
N GLU A 394 -27.37 -36.53 17.44
CA GLU A 394 -27.74 -37.62 16.52
C GLU A 394 -26.55 -37.96 15.61
N GLY A 395 -26.17 -39.23 15.60
CA GLY A 395 -24.98 -39.72 14.90
C GLY A 395 -25.20 -39.93 13.40
N ASN A 396 -24.23 -39.46 12.60
CA ASN A 396 -23.74 -40.16 11.42
C ASN A 396 -22.43 -39.52 10.89
N PRO A 397 -21.57 -40.27 10.17
CA PRO A 397 -20.14 -39.96 10.07
C PRO A 397 -19.87 -38.87 9.03
N VAL A 398 -19.48 -37.69 9.49
CA VAL A 398 -19.04 -36.57 8.65
C VAL A 398 -17.56 -36.75 8.29
N VAL A 399 -17.31 -36.68 6.98
CA VAL A 399 -16.00 -36.53 6.33
C VAL A 399 -15.03 -35.72 7.18
N ARG A 400 -13.90 -36.35 7.52
CA ARG A 400 -12.85 -35.87 8.41
C ARG A 400 -12.13 -34.67 7.80
N GLN A 401 -12.68 -33.47 7.97
CA GLN A 401 -11.98 -32.21 7.69
C GLN A 401 -10.76 -32.09 8.61
N ARG A 402 -9.56 -32.06 8.03
CA ARG A 402 -8.30 -31.80 8.75
C ARG A 402 -8.43 -30.49 9.53
N ARG A 403 -8.54 -30.61 10.86
CA ARG A 403 -8.48 -29.51 11.84
C ARG A 403 -7.05 -28.95 11.89
N HIS A 404 -6.69 -28.09 10.95
CA HIS A 404 -5.56 -27.16 11.11
C HIS A 404 -6.00 -25.79 10.63
N GLY A 405 -6.56 -24.99 11.53
CA GLY A 405 -7.00 -23.62 11.28
C GLY A 405 -8.01 -23.16 12.32
N GLY A 406 -7.54 -22.61 13.44
CA GLY A 406 -8.37 -22.03 14.49
C GLY A 406 -9.21 -20.82 14.01
N ARG A 407 -10.01 -20.24 14.92
CA ARG A 407 -10.94 -19.10 14.69
C ARG A 407 -10.42 -18.00 13.73
N ALA A 408 -9.11 -17.73 13.71
CA ALA A 408 -8.46 -16.73 12.87
C ALA A 408 -8.63 -16.93 11.35
N PHE A 409 -8.74 -18.19 10.88
CA PHE A 409 -8.98 -18.47 9.46
C PHE A 409 -10.43 -18.25 9.03
N ARG A 410 -11.35 -18.14 9.99
CA ARG A 410 -12.78 -17.93 9.73
C ARG A 410 -13.07 -16.53 9.18
N GLY A 411 -12.28 -15.53 9.56
CA GLY A 411 -12.39 -14.18 9.01
C GLY A 411 -11.81 -14.05 7.60
N TYR A 412 -10.71 -14.78 7.35
CA TYR A 412 -10.02 -14.76 6.06
C TYR A 412 -10.83 -15.40 4.93
N SER A 413 -11.79 -16.29 5.22
CA SER A 413 -12.68 -16.88 4.21
C SER A 413 -13.83 -15.97 3.75
N SER A 414 -13.93 -14.75 4.29
CA SER A 414 -14.93 -13.75 3.92
C SER A 414 -14.87 -13.38 2.43
N LEU A 415 -16.02 -13.21 1.79
CA LEU A 415 -16.09 -12.72 0.40
C LEU A 415 -15.47 -11.33 0.23
N LEU A 416 -15.43 -10.52 1.29
CA LEU A 416 -14.82 -9.18 1.25
C LEU A 416 -13.30 -9.21 1.08
N VAL A 417 -12.65 -10.35 1.31
CA VAL A 417 -11.21 -10.54 1.09
C VAL A 417 -10.89 -10.75 -0.39
N LEU A 418 -11.84 -11.26 -1.18
CA LEU A 418 -11.66 -11.61 -2.60
C LEU A 418 -11.05 -10.49 -3.47
N PRO A 419 -11.54 -9.23 -3.46
CA PRO A 419 -10.93 -8.19 -4.29
C PRO A 419 -9.48 -7.88 -3.89
N PHE A 420 -9.11 -8.05 -2.62
CA PHE A 420 -7.73 -7.90 -2.17
C PHE A 420 -6.85 -9.06 -2.65
N VAL A 421 -7.39 -10.27 -2.75
CA VAL A 421 -6.67 -11.44 -3.28
C VAL A 421 -6.40 -11.28 -4.77
N TYR A 422 -7.35 -10.78 -5.57
CA TYR A 422 -7.08 -10.47 -6.98
C TYR A 422 -6.03 -9.37 -7.14
N HIS A 423 -6.13 -8.31 -6.34
CA HIS A 423 -5.15 -7.24 -6.35
C HIS A 423 -3.75 -7.76 -6.00
N LEU A 424 -3.64 -8.56 -4.93
CA LEU A 424 -2.38 -9.19 -4.53
C LEU A 424 -1.85 -10.16 -5.59
N ALA A 425 -2.70 -10.97 -6.22
CA ALA A 425 -2.29 -11.90 -7.28
C ALA A 425 -1.73 -11.17 -8.50
N PHE A 426 -2.40 -10.11 -8.95
CA PHE A 426 -1.89 -9.28 -10.04
C PHE A 426 -0.56 -8.62 -9.67
N MET A 427 -0.48 -8.01 -8.48
CA MET A 427 0.73 -7.37 -7.98
C MET A 427 1.88 -8.36 -7.83
N ALA A 428 1.64 -9.56 -7.30
CA ALA A 428 2.66 -10.60 -7.15
C ALA A 428 3.14 -11.13 -8.52
N ALA A 429 2.24 -11.27 -9.49
CA ALA A 429 2.60 -11.65 -10.86
C ALA A 429 3.49 -10.58 -11.51
N VAL A 430 3.13 -9.29 -11.40
CA VAL A 430 3.99 -8.19 -11.89
C VAL A 430 5.33 -8.19 -11.15
N ALA A 431 5.31 -8.40 -9.84
CA ALA A 431 6.50 -8.44 -8.98
C ALA A 431 7.49 -9.52 -9.39
N PHE A 432 6.98 -10.69 -9.78
CA PHE A 432 7.79 -11.83 -10.13
C PHE A 432 8.21 -11.84 -11.60
N PHE A 433 7.32 -11.51 -12.53
CA PHE A 433 7.56 -11.70 -13.96
C PHE A 433 8.04 -10.45 -14.70
N VAL A 434 7.78 -9.23 -14.20
CA VAL A 434 7.98 -8.00 -14.99
C VAL A 434 9.03 -7.07 -14.38
N MET A 435 8.97 -6.83 -13.08
CA MET A 435 9.88 -5.91 -12.40
C MET A 435 11.13 -6.61 -11.85
N HIS A 436 12.10 -5.82 -11.40
CA HIS A 436 13.23 -6.32 -10.64
C HIS A 436 12.73 -6.92 -9.32
N VAL A 437 12.94 -8.22 -9.14
CA VAL A 437 12.35 -9.00 -8.05
C VAL A 437 12.77 -8.49 -6.67
N GLN A 438 13.95 -7.88 -6.58
CA GLN A 438 14.50 -7.31 -5.34
C GLN A 438 13.51 -6.29 -4.72
N VAL A 439 12.85 -5.49 -5.56
CA VAL A 439 11.90 -4.46 -5.17
C VAL A 439 10.52 -5.04 -4.75
N ALA A 440 10.30 -6.35 -4.89
CA ALA A 440 9.02 -7.00 -4.57
C ALA A 440 8.61 -6.81 -3.09
N THR A 441 9.58 -6.83 -2.16
CA THR A 441 9.29 -6.69 -0.73
C THR A 441 8.60 -5.36 -0.42
N ARG A 442 9.15 -4.24 -0.91
CA ARG A 442 8.53 -2.92 -0.71
C ARG A 442 7.25 -2.76 -1.54
N PHE A 443 7.21 -3.30 -2.75
CA PHE A 443 6.05 -3.21 -3.64
C PHE A 443 4.79 -3.90 -3.09
N LEU A 444 4.96 -5.08 -2.48
CA LEU A 444 3.85 -5.88 -1.95
C LEU A 444 3.44 -5.51 -0.52
N SER A 445 4.30 -4.79 0.21
CA SER A 445 4.12 -4.45 1.64
C SER A 445 2.83 -3.67 1.99
N ALA A 446 2.21 -3.00 1.04
CA ALA A 446 0.92 -2.31 1.28
C ALA A 446 -0.30 -3.24 1.15
N SER A 447 -0.10 -4.54 0.89
CA SER A 447 -1.18 -5.50 0.60
C SER A 447 -1.71 -6.17 1.86
N PRO A 448 -2.95 -5.90 2.31
CA PRO A 448 -3.50 -6.48 3.53
C PRO A 448 -3.54 -8.01 3.63
N PRO A 449 -3.82 -8.78 2.55
CA PRO A 449 -3.93 -10.23 2.66
C PRO A 449 -2.66 -10.93 3.14
N ILE A 450 -1.47 -10.34 2.92
CA ILE A 450 -0.20 -10.87 3.41
C ILE A 450 -0.22 -10.92 4.94
N TYR A 451 -0.62 -9.82 5.58
CA TYR A 451 -0.66 -9.71 7.03
C TYR A 451 -1.88 -10.43 7.62
N TRP A 452 -3.02 -10.44 6.94
CA TRP A 452 -4.20 -11.19 7.38
C TRP A 452 -3.93 -12.69 7.40
N PHE A 453 -3.26 -13.20 6.37
CA PHE A 453 -2.81 -14.59 6.30
C PHE A 453 -1.81 -14.90 7.42
N ALA A 454 -0.76 -14.08 7.56
CA ALA A 454 0.26 -14.27 8.59
C ALA A 454 -0.33 -14.22 10.03
N ALA A 455 -1.30 -13.34 10.28
CA ALA A 455 -2.00 -13.24 11.55
C ALA A 455 -2.84 -14.49 11.90
N GLY A 456 -3.20 -15.30 10.89
CA GLY A 456 -3.83 -16.61 11.08
C GLY A 456 -2.93 -17.61 11.81
N TYR A 457 -1.61 -17.54 11.58
CA TYR A 457 -0.63 -18.43 12.19
C TYR A 457 -0.05 -17.89 13.50
N VAL A 458 0.18 -16.58 13.58
CA VAL A 458 0.91 -15.95 14.71
C VAL A 458 0.14 -15.94 16.04
N GLY A 459 -1.13 -16.34 16.08
CA GLY A 459 -1.82 -16.48 17.37
C GLY A 459 -2.75 -17.67 17.46
N GLY A 460 -2.26 -18.84 17.06
CA GLY A 460 -2.75 -20.11 17.58
C GLY A 460 -2.13 -20.44 18.94
N ASP A 461 -2.79 -21.29 19.73
CA ASP A 461 -2.39 -21.66 21.10
C ASP A 461 -1.01 -22.37 21.20
N HIS A 462 -0.49 -22.85 20.07
CA HIS A 462 0.89 -23.32 19.94
C HIS A 462 1.60 -22.61 18.78
N ALA A 463 2.79 -22.08 19.05
CA ALA A 463 3.64 -21.46 18.03
C ALA A 463 4.13 -22.52 17.04
N SER A 464 3.40 -22.69 15.95
CA SER A 464 3.79 -23.56 14.84
C SER A 464 5.15 -23.13 14.28
N LEU A 465 5.87 -24.06 13.63
CA LEU A 465 7.11 -23.74 12.91
C LEU A 465 6.89 -22.54 11.96
N THR A 466 5.76 -22.53 11.25
CA THR A 466 5.35 -21.44 10.35
C THR A 466 5.24 -20.10 11.08
N SER A 467 4.62 -20.06 12.26
CA SER A 467 4.52 -18.84 13.07
C SER A 467 5.92 -18.30 13.43
N ARG A 468 6.82 -19.19 13.87
CA ARG A 468 8.20 -18.80 14.21
C ARG A 468 8.95 -18.27 13.00
N LEU A 469 8.85 -18.93 11.85
CA LEU A 469 9.49 -18.49 10.60
C LEU A 469 9.02 -17.10 10.17
N ILE A 470 7.71 -16.82 10.26
CA ILE A 470 7.15 -15.49 9.93
C ILE A 470 7.74 -14.42 10.85
N VAL A 471 7.73 -14.64 12.17
CA VAL A 471 8.22 -13.66 13.14
C VAL A 471 9.73 -13.42 12.97
N VAL A 472 10.51 -14.50 12.79
CA VAL A 472 11.95 -14.40 12.51
C VAL A 472 12.19 -13.63 11.22
N TYR A 473 11.47 -13.92 10.14
CA TYR A 473 11.58 -13.17 8.88
C TYR A 473 11.34 -11.66 9.08
N PHE A 474 10.26 -11.28 9.76
CA PHE A 474 9.94 -9.88 10.01
C PHE A 474 11.01 -9.19 10.87
N ALA A 475 11.45 -9.85 11.94
CA ALA A 475 12.50 -9.32 12.82
C ALA A 475 13.85 -9.18 12.10
N THR A 476 14.26 -10.20 11.35
CA THR A 476 15.51 -10.19 10.58
C THR A 476 15.50 -9.09 9.53
N PHE A 477 14.42 -8.92 8.77
CA PHE A 477 14.36 -7.86 7.76
C PHE A 477 14.26 -6.46 8.37
N LEU A 478 13.67 -6.32 9.56
CA LEU A 478 13.69 -5.06 10.30
C LEU A 478 15.12 -4.67 10.70
N LEU A 479 15.86 -5.60 11.30
CA LEU A 479 17.24 -5.38 11.77
C LEU A 479 18.20 -5.22 10.59
N LEU A 480 18.25 -6.21 9.70
CA LEU A 480 19.14 -6.23 8.54
C LEU A 480 18.81 -5.08 7.58
N GLY A 481 17.53 -4.78 7.38
CA GLY A 481 17.12 -3.63 6.58
C GLY A 481 17.61 -2.34 7.16
N SER A 482 17.42 -2.11 8.46
CA SER A 482 17.93 -0.89 9.11
C SER A 482 19.44 -0.74 8.99
N LEU A 483 20.19 -1.85 9.06
CA LEU A 483 21.65 -1.89 8.94
C LEU A 483 22.13 -1.63 7.52
N LEU A 484 21.63 -2.38 6.54
CA LEU A 484 22.11 -2.34 5.17
C LEU A 484 21.67 -1.05 4.48
N PHE A 485 20.38 -0.70 4.59
CA PHE A 485 19.82 0.47 3.91
C PHE A 485 20.50 1.78 4.36
N SER A 486 20.67 1.98 5.68
CA SER A 486 21.25 3.23 6.20
C SER A 486 22.72 3.41 5.82
N ASN A 487 23.43 2.31 5.58
CA ASN A 487 24.86 2.28 5.23
C ASN A 487 25.11 2.09 3.72
N PHE A 488 24.10 2.32 2.88
CA PHE A 488 24.23 2.23 1.42
C PHE A 488 24.61 0.83 0.89
N TYR A 489 24.25 -0.22 1.63
CA TYR A 489 24.29 -1.58 1.12
C TYR A 489 22.96 -1.98 0.48
N PRO A 490 22.98 -2.70 -0.65
CA PRO A 490 21.77 -3.12 -1.33
C PRO A 490 20.90 -3.94 -0.37
N PHE A 491 19.67 -3.49 -0.18
CA PHE A 491 18.65 -4.11 0.64
C PHE A 491 17.34 -4.02 -0.09
N THR A 492 16.78 -5.19 -0.43
CA THR A 492 15.51 -5.39 -1.16
C THR A 492 15.32 -4.47 -2.36
#